data_AF-A0A7C7U9X5-F1
#
_entry.id   AF-A0A7C7U9X5-F1
#
_cell.length_a   1.000
_cell.length_b   1.000
_cell.length_c   1.000
_cell.angle_alpha   90.00
_cell.angle_beta   90.00
_cell.angle_gamma   90.00
#
_symmetry.space_group_name_H-M   'P 1'
#
loop_
_entity.id
_entity.type
_entity.pdbx_description
1 polymer ?
#
loop_
_entity_poly.entity_id
_entity_poly.type
_entity_poly.pdbx_seq_one_letter_code
_entity_poly.pdbx_strand_id
1 'polypeptide(L)'
;MDTGATLTILSETLVDALGLSPKSEAAIYGYNGMVTIRPIYYVNLQVAGYSLSSVRVSSSKRSDILLGRDVLNHFILTLNGKGLTSSYKTPDCFLLSQFLPP
;
A
#
# COMPACT_ATOMS: atom_id res chain seq x y z
N MET A 1 -7.80 4.69 1.05
CA MET A 1 -6.98 4.66 -0.17
C MET A 1 -6.44 6.05 -0.39
N ASP A 2 -5.16 6.18 -0.71
CA ASP A 2 -4.54 7.48 -0.86
C ASP A 2 -3.54 7.45 -2.02
N THR A 3 -3.90 8.05 -3.15
CA THR A 3 -3.03 8.16 -4.32
C THR A 3 -1.91 9.18 -4.13
N GLY A 4 -2.01 10.06 -3.14
CA GLY A 4 -0.95 10.98 -2.75
C GLY A 4 0.16 10.31 -1.95
N ALA A 5 -0.17 9.24 -1.22
CA ALA A 5 0.81 8.49 -0.44
C ALA A 5 1.65 7.54 -1.29
N THR A 6 2.97 7.59 -1.11
CA THR A 6 3.90 6.68 -1.78
C THR A 6 3.90 5.28 -1.13
N LEU A 7 3.68 5.20 0.19
CA LEU A 7 3.82 3.98 0.99
C LEU A 7 2.49 3.63 1.68
N THR A 8 2.20 2.34 1.77
CA THR A 8 1.08 1.80 2.55
C THR A 8 1.40 1.83 4.05
N ILE A 9 0.44 2.30 4.85
CA ILE A 9 0.57 2.46 6.29
C ILE A 9 -0.48 1.61 7.00
N LEU A 10 -0.02 0.71 7.88
CA LEU A 10 -0.85 -0.07 8.78
C LEU A 10 -1.14 0.71 10.07
N SER A 11 -2.22 0.35 10.77
CA SER A 11 -2.39 0.78 12.15
C SER A 11 -1.40 0.05 13.06
N GLU A 12 -0.90 0.73 14.09
CA GLU A 12 -0.03 0.10 15.11
C GLU A 12 -0.74 -1.08 15.80
N THR A 13 -2.04 -0.96 16.06
CA THR A 13 -2.85 -2.06 16.61
C THR A 13 -2.86 -3.30 15.72
N LEU A 14 -2.87 -3.12 14.40
CA LEU A 14 -2.82 -4.27 13.47
C LEU A 14 -1.43 -4.90 13.44
N VAL A 15 -0.37 -4.09 13.52
CA VAL A 15 1.01 -4.58 13.65
C VAL A 15 1.13 -5.47 14.89
N ASP A 16 0.62 -5.00 16.02
CA ASP A 16 0.64 -5.74 17.29
C ASP A 16 -0.18 -7.03 17.21
N ALA A 17 -1.41 -6.95 16.69
CA ALA A 17 -2.30 -8.11 16.57
C ALA A 17 -1.74 -9.21 15.65
N LEU A 18 -0.98 -8.82 14.62
CA LEU A 18 -0.33 -9.74 13.70
C LEU A 18 1.06 -10.19 14.17
N GLY A 19 1.57 -9.65 15.29
CA GLY A 19 2.90 -9.96 15.80
C GLY A 19 4.02 -9.62 14.83
N LEU A 20 3.86 -8.56 14.03
CA LEU A 20 4.84 -8.21 13.00
C LEU A 20 6.13 -7.71 13.64
N SER A 21 7.25 -8.29 13.22
CA SER A 21 8.57 -7.82 13.63
C SER A 21 9.13 -6.82 12.60
N PRO A 22 9.60 -5.64 13.03
CA PRO A 22 10.21 -4.67 12.13
C PRO A 22 11.48 -5.26 11.49
N LYS A 23 11.71 -4.90 10.22
CA LYS A 23 12.88 -5.35 9.44
C LYS A 23 13.90 -4.25 9.21
N SER A 24 13.47 -3.00 9.22
CA SER A 24 14.33 -1.82 9.12
C SER A 24 13.59 -0.58 9.60
N GLU A 25 14.21 0.59 9.48
CA GLU A 25 13.57 1.88 9.69
C GLU A 25 13.73 2.75 8.44
N ALA A 26 12.82 3.71 8.26
CA ALA A 26 12.96 4.71 7.20
C ALA A 26 12.39 6.07 7.62
N ALA A 27 12.93 7.13 7.02
CA ALA A 27 12.33 8.45 7.09
C ALA A 27 11.03 8.49 6.27
N ILE A 28 9.94 8.85 6.94
CA ILE A 28 8.62 9.02 6.35
C ILE A 28 8.26 10.50 6.40
N TYR A 29 7.96 11.05 5.23
CA TYR A 29 7.52 12.43 5.04
C TYR A 29 6.00 12.49 5.15
N GLY A 30 5.51 13.17 6.18
CA GLY A 30 4.09 13.43 6.36
C GLY A 30 3.59 14.55 5.45
N TYR A 31 2.29 14.57 5.18
CA TYR A 31 1.64 15.63 4.39
C TYR A 31 1.77 17.03 5.03
N ASN A 32 2.04 17.09 6.33
CA ASN A 32 2.26 18.31 7.10
C ASN A 32 3.73 18.79 7.10
N GLY A 33 4.59 18.18 6.28
CA GLY A 33 6.01 18.51 6.20
C GLY A 33 6.86 17.91 7.33
N MET A 34 6.26 17.22 8.30
CA MET A 34 7.04 16.55 9.34
C MET A 34 7.70 15.28 8.82
N VAL A 35 8.97 15.11 9.14
CA VAL A 35 9.73 13.89 8.86
C VAL A 35 9.83 13.07 10.14
N THR A 36 9.44 11.80 10.07
CA THR A 36 9.53 10.87 11.21
C THR A 36 10.25 9.60 10.81
N ILE A 37 11.15 9.11 11.66
CA ILE A 37 11.73 7.78 11.49
C ILE A 37 10.72 6.76 11.99
N ARG A 38 10.41 5.77 11.17
CA ARG A 38 9.41 4.74 11.48
C ARG A 38 9.89 3.34 11.11
N PRO A 39 9.44 2.31 11.85
CA PRO A 39 9.71 0.93 11.49
C PRO A 39 9.10 0.59 10.13
N ILE A 40 9.79 -0.30 9.43
CA ILE A 40 9.40 -0.88 8.15
C ILE A 40 9.16 -2.36 8.33
N TYR A 41 8.06 -2.82 7.77
CA TYR A 41 7.62 -4.21 7.78
C TYR A 41 7.46 -4.71 6.34
N TYR A 42 7.49 -6.02 6.18
CA TYR A 42 7.18 -6.68 4.92
C TYR A 42 6.03 -7.63 5.16
N VAL A 43 4.94 -7.45 4.42
CA VAL A 43 3.69 -8.20 4.59
C VAL A 43 3.20 -8.74 3.26
N ASN A 44 2.47 -9.85 3.31
CA ASN A 44 1.67 -10.29 2.19
C ASN A 44 0.29 -9.62 2.31
N LEU A 45 -0.18 -9.00 1.23
CA LEU A 45 -1.48 -8.34 1.19
C LEU A 45 -2.38 -9.03 0.19
N GLN A 46 -3.66 -9.19 0.55
CA GLN A 46 -4.70 -9.56 -0.40
C GLN A 46 -5.66 -8.38 -0.55
N VAL A 47 -5.80 -7.88 -1.78
CA VAL A 47 -6.69 -6.76 -2.11
C VAL A 47 -7.53 -7.16 -3.31
N ALA A 48 -8.86 -7.10 -3.16
CA ALA A 48 -9.81 -7.47 -4.21
C ALA A 48 -9.54 -8.85 -4.85
N GLY A 49 -9.14 -9.84 -4.04
CA GLY A 49 -8.81 -11.20 -4.48
C GLY A 49 -7.42 -11.35 -5.12
N TYR A 50 -6.66 -10.27 -5.31
CA TYR A 50 -5.29 -10.31 -5.81
C TYR A 50 -4.28 -10.33 -4.66
N SER A 51 -3.27 -11.17 -4.75
CA SER A 51 -2.24 -11.35 -3.72
C SER A 51 -0.95 -10.65 -4.12
N LEU A 52 -0.46 -9.79 -3.23
CA LEU A 52 0.82 -9.10 -3.33
C LEU A 52 1.75 -9.64 -2.25
N SER A 53 2.88 -10.21 -2.65
CA SER A 53 3.87 -10.74 -1.72
C SER A 53 4.91 -9.70 -1.32
N SER A 54 5.36 -9.73 -0.07
CA SER A 54 6.49 -8.94 0.41
C SER A 54 6.35 -7.42 0.15
N VAL A 55 5.16 -6.88 0.40
CA VAL A 55 4.88 -5.44 0.30
C VAL A 55 5.56 -4.74 1.47
N ARG A 56 6.40 -3.75 1.14
CA ARG A 56 7.05 -2.87 2.12
C ARG A 56 6.01 -1.91 2.69
N VAL A 57 5.81 -1.91 4.00
CA VAL A 57 4.84 -1.04 4.69
C VAL A 57 5.45 -0.38 5.93
N SER A 58 4.81 0.67 6.44
CA SER A 58 5.12 1.23 7.76
C SER A 58 3.86 1.28 8.64
N SER A 59 3.96 1.82 9.85
CA SER A 59 2.83 1.93 10.77
C SER A 59 2.68 3.32 11.40
N SER A 60 1.47 3.65 11.80
CA SER A 60 1.19 4.81 12.65
C SER A 60 -0.07 4.65 13.50
N LYS A 61 -0.29 5.59 14.41
CA LYS A 61 -1.42 5.65 15.37
C LYS A 61 -2.82 5.84 14.74
N ARG A 62 -2.98 5.63 13.43
CA ARG A 62 -4.30 5.67 12.77
C ARG A 62 -5.11 4.44 13.17
N SER A 63 -6.43 4.56 13.15
CA SER A 63 -7.34 3.43 13.31
C SER A 63 -7.57 2.67 12.00
N ASP A 64 -7.26 3.27 10.85
CA ASP A 64 -7.45 2.72 9.52
C ASP A 64 -6.14 2.26 8.86
N ILE A 65 -6.28 1.50 7.77
CA ILE A 65 -5.18 1.18 6.86
C ILE A 65 -5.21 2.17 5.70
N LEU A 66 -4.06 2.79 5.44
CA LEU A 66 -3.86 3.63 4.28
C LEU A 66 -3.15 2.83 3.19
N LEU A 67 -3.85 2.53 2.10
CA LEU A 67 -3.25 1.95 0.89
C LEU A 67 -2.66 3.06 0.03
N GLY A 68 -1.34 3.03 -0.16
CA GLY A 68 -0.57 3.97 -0.98
C GLY A 68 -0.29 3.46 -2.40
N ARG A 69 0.45 4.24 -3.18
CA ARG A 69 0.79 3.92 -4.57
C ARG A 69 1.63 2.64 -4.72
N ASP A 70 2.42 2.26 -3.72
CA ASP A 70 3.12 0.98 -3.66
C ASP A 70 2.20 -0.23 -3.85
N VAL A 71 0.95 -0.13 -3.39
CA VAL A 71 -0.09 -1.15 -3.60
C VAL A 71 -1.00 -0.77 -4.77
N LEU A 72 -1.45 0.49 -4.83
CA LEU A 72 -2.46 0.92 -5.80
C LEU A 72 -1.97 0.82 -7.25
N ASN A 73 -0.66 0.97 -7.50
CA ASN A 73 -0.09 0.88 -8.86
C ASN A 73 -0.12 -0.55 -9.43
N HIS A 74 -0.47 -1.56 -8.65
CA HIS A 74 -0.73 -2.92 -9.14
C HIS A 74 -2.11 -3.07 -9.81
N PHE A 75 -2.95 -2.04 -9.77
CA PHE A 75 -4.30 -2.06 -10.30
C PHE A 75 -4.56 -0.88 -11.23
N ILE A 76 -5.45 -1.10 -12.20
CA ILE A 76 -6.21 -0.02 -12.83
C ILE A 76 -7.35 0.33 -11.88
N LEU A 77 -7.27 1.52 -11.29
CA LEU A 77 -8.22 2.02 -10.30
C LEU A 77 -9.23 2.98 -10.93
N THR A 78 -10.52 2.77 -10.69
CA THR A 78 -11.57 3.76 -10.98
C THR A 78 -12.16 4.29 -9.68
N LEU A 79 -12.22 5.62 -9.54
CA LEU A 79 -12.87 6.31 -8.43
C LEU A 79 -14.14 7.02 -8.94
N ASN A 80 -15.30 6.55 -8.51
CA ASN A 80 -16.58 7.18 -8.79
C ASN A 80 -16.99 8.05 -7.60
N GLY A 81 -16.53 9.30 -7.59
CA GLY A 81 -16.77 10.23 -6.48
C GLY A 81 -18.26 10.53 -6.23
N LYS A 82 -19.07 10.66 -7.28
CA LYS A 82 -20.52 10.93 -7.13
C LYS A 82 -21.28 9.74 -6.54
N GLY A 83 -20.88 8.53 -6.91
CA GLY A 83 -21.47 7.30 -6.39
C GLY A 83 -20.82 6.76 -5.13
N LEU A 84 -19.75 7.41 -4.63
CA LEU A 84 -18.92 6.93 -3.51
C LEU A 84 -18.47 5.47 -3.66
N THR A 85 -18.16 5.06 -4.88
CA THR A 85 -17.73 3.70 -5.21
C THR A 85 -16.34 3.70 -5.83
N SER A 86 -15.61 2.60 -5.65
CA SER A 86 -14.34 2.36 -6.32
C SER A 86 -14.32 0.94 -6.89
N SER A 87 -13.56 0.76 -7.98
CA SER A 87 -13.34 -0.55 -8.58
C SER A 87 -11.87 -0.73 -8.97
N TYR A 88 -11.44 -1.98 -8.90
CA TYR A 88 -10.07 -2.40 -9.18
C TYR A 88 -10.12 -3.39 -10.33
N LYS A 89 -9.23 -3.21 -11.29
CA LYS A 89 -8.94 -4.23 -12.29
C LYS A 89 -7.45 -4.51 -12.24
N THR A 90 -7.06 -5.77 -12.25
CA THR A 90 -5.66 -6.10 -12.53
C THR A 90 -5.35 -5.72 -13.98
N PRO A 91 -4.16 -5.19 -14.29
CA PRO A 91 -3.73 -5.09 -15.67
C PRO A 91 -3.81 -6.48 -16.30
N ASP A 92 -4.42 -6.60 -17.47
CA ASP A 92 -4.45 -7.88 -18.20
C ASP A 92 -3.01 -8.35 -18.42
N CYS A 93 -2.73 -9.60 -18.10
CA CYS A 93 -1.40 -10.22 -18.17
C CYS A 93 -0.73 -10.07 -19.57
N PHE A 94 -1.53 -9.79 -20.61
CA PHE A 94 -1.08 -9.55 -21.98
C PHE A 94 -0.26 -8.27 -22.19
N LEU A 95 -0.36 -7.27 -21.32
CA LEU A 95 0.40 -6.02 -21.50
C LEU A 95 1.82 -6.11 -20.91
N LEU A 96 2.07 -6.99 -19.95
CA LEU A 96 3.41 -7.12 -19.34
C LEU A 96 4.41 -7.88 -20.23
N SER A 97 3.94 -8.74 -21.16
CA SER A 97 4.83 -9.42 -22.11
C SER A 97 5.35 -8.52 -23.23
N GLN A 98 4.83 -7.30 -23.37
CA GLN A 98 5.26 -6.34 -24.41
C GLN A 98 6.32 -5.34 -23.92
N PHE A 99 6.61 -5.32 -22.60
CA PHE A 99 7.55 -4.38 -21.98
C PHE A 99 8.74 -5.06 -21.28
N LEU A 100 8.88 -6.39 -21.39
CA LEU A 100 10.08 -7.08 -20.97
C LEU A 100 10.99 -7.29 -22.20
N PRO A 101 12.27 -6.85 -22.17
CA PRO A 101 13.21 -7.22 -23.22
C PRO A 101 13.42 -8.75 -23.23
N PRO A 102 13.78 -9.34 -24.39
CA PRO A 102 13.99 -10.78 -24.55
C PRO A 102 15.07 -11.34 -23.62
#